data_AF-A0AAV9F9H8-F1
#
_entry.id   AF-A0AAV9F9H8-F1
#
_cell.length_a   1.000
_cell.length_b   1.000
_cell.length_c   1.000
_cell.angle_alpha   90.00
_cell.angle_beta   90.00
_cell.angle_gamma   90.00
#
_symmetry.space_group_name_H-M   'P 1'
#
loop_
_entity.id
_entity.type
_entity.pdbx_description
1 polymer ?
#
loop_
_entity_poly.entity_id
_entity_poly.type
_entity_poly.pdbx_seq_one_letter_code
_entity_poly.pdbx_strand_id
1 'polypeptide(L)' 'MKRLCVTELLDTWTFVVLRPIRLEEQLRLVAVLWDKTAMREIINMSEKLHKASNNGIISMVTWMREGGSVNEARSL' A
#
# COMPACT_ATOMS: atom_id res chain seq x y z
N MET A 1 13.41 -0.74 21.48
CA MET A 1 12.35 -0.31 20.53
C MET A 1 12.79 -0.28 19.07
N LYS A 2 13.83 0.49 18.67
CA LYS A 2 14.26 0.53 17.24
C LYS A 2 14.57 -0.84 16.63
N ARG A 3 15.21 -1.74 17.41
CA ARG A 3 15.60 -3.09 16.95
C ARG A 3 14.40 -3.94 16.52
N LEU A 4 13.27 -3.82 17.21
CA LEU A 4 12.05 -4.58 16.92
C LEU A 4 11.34 -4.06 15.67
N CYS A 5 11.25 -2.74 15.50
CA CYS A 5 10.73 -2.16 14.25
C CYS A 5 11.59 -2.56 13.05
N VAL A 6 12.91 -2.62 13.20
CA VAL A 6 13.81 -3.02 12.12
C VAL A 6 13.62 -4.49 11.74
N THR A 7 13.48 -5.39 12.72
CA THR A 7 13.31 -6.84 12.43
C THR A 7 11.90 -7.22 12.00
N GLU A 8 10.88 -6.51 12.46
CA GLU A 8 9.49 -6.87 12.15
C GLU A 8 8.93 -6.11 10.94
N LEU A 9 9.23 -4.80 10.81
CA LEU A 9 8.63 -3.93 9.78
C LEU A 9 9.56 -3.68 8.60
N LEU A 10 10.86 -3.58 8.86
CA LEU A 10 11.86 -3.19 7.87
C LEU A 10 12.75 -4.36 7.43
N ASP A 11 12.43 -5.58 7.86
CA ASP A 11 13.13 -6.75 7.38
C ASP A 11 12.81 -7.02 5.90
N THR A 12 13.78 -7.59 5.21
CA THR A 12 13.69 -7.89 3.77
C THR A 12 12.48 -8.79 3.49
N TRP A 13 12.20 -9.73 4.40
CA TRP A 13 11.04 -10.61 4.28
C TRP A 13 9.72 -9.83 4.31
N THR A 14 9.53 -9.00 5.33
CA THR A 14 8.33 -8.17 5.48
C THR A 14 8.14 -7.25 4.26
N PHE A 15 9.22 -6.68 3.73
CA PHE A 15 9.13 -5.85 2.53
C PHE A 15 8.63 -6.61 1.31
N VAL A 16 9.07 -7.85 1.11
CA VAL A 16 8.67 -8.74 0.01
C VAL A 16 7.21 -9.16 0.15
N VAL A 17 6.80 -9.57 1.35
CA VAL A 17 5.45 -10.07 1.60
C VAL A 17 4.39 -8.97 1.45
N LEU A 18 4.70 -7.74 1.86
CA LEU A 18 3.77 -6.61 1.70
C LEU A 18 3.81 -5.97 0.30
N ARG A 19 4.69 -6.42 -0.59
CA ARG A 19 4.83 -5.83 -1.94
C ARG A 19 3.51 -5.87 -2.74
N PRO A 20 2.73 -6.96 -2.75
CA PRO A 20 1.46 -7.00 -3.48
C PRO A 20 0.45 -5.97 -2.97
N ILE A 21 0.33 -5.82 -1.64
CA ILE A 21 -0.54 -4.81 -1.01
C ILE A 21 -0.15 -3.40 -1.45
N ARG A 22 1.16 -3.09 -1.46
CA ARG A 22 1.64 -1.78 -1.96
C ARG A 22 1.35 -1.58 -3.45
N LEU A 23 1.49 -2.64 -4.26
CA LEU A 23 1.22 -2.59 -5.69
C LEU A 23 -0.28 -2.32 -5.95
N GLU A 24 -1.16 -2.97 -5.22
CA GLU A 24 -2.60 -2.77 -5.35
C GLU A 24 -3.00 -1.31 -5.08
N GLU A 25 -2.50 -0.71 -4.00
CA GLU A 25 -2.78 0.70 -3.69
C GLU A 25 -2.18 1.67 -4.72
N GLN A 26 -1.02 1.34 -5.30
CA GLN A 26 -0.44 2.11 -6.41
C GLN A 26 -1.31 2.02 -7.66
N LEU A 27 -1.81 0.84 -8.00
CA LEU A 27 -2.71 0.64 -9.14
C LEU A 27 -4.03 1.39 -8.95
N ARG A 28 -4.60 1.37 -7.75
CA ARG A 28 -5.79 2.17 -7.40
C ARG A 28 -5.54 3.67 -7.58
N LEU A 29 -4.37 4.18 -7.15
CA LEU A 29 -4.01 5.58 -7.39
C LEU A 29 -3.90 5.89 -8.88
N VAL A 30 -3.21 5.05 -9.66
CA VAL A 30 -3.06 5.25 -11.11
C VAL A 30 -4.41 5.25 -11.81
N ALA A 31 -5.33 4.34 -11.46
CA ALA A 31 -6.68 4.32 -12.02
C ALA A 31 -7.44 5.63 -11.75
N VAL A 32 -7.41 6.13 -10.51
CA VAL A 32 -8.05 7.40 -10.15
C VAL A 32 -7.45 8.59 -10.93
N LEU A 33 -6.13 8.60 -11.12
CA LEU A 33 -5.46 9.65 -11.90
C LEU A 33 -5.80 9.56 -13.38
N TRP A 34 -5.88 8.35 -13.93
CA TRP A 34 -6.26 8.10 -15.31
C TRP A 34 -7.68 8.62 -15.59
N ASP A 35 -8.65 8.24 -14.76
CA ASP A 35 -10.06 8.64 -14.92
C ASP A 35 -10.22 10.17 -14.85
N LYS A 36 -9.57 10.80 -13.86
CA LYS A 36 -9.60 12.27 -13.72
C LYS A 36 -8.94 12.99 -14.87
N THR A 37 -7.84 12.44 -15.38
CA THR A 37 -7.12 13.00 -16.54
C THR A 37 -7.96 12.89 -17.81
N ALA A 38 -8.63 11.74 -18.01
CA ALA A 38 -9.55 11.53 -19.12
C ALA A 38 -10.72 12.53 -19.10
N MET A 39 -11.20 12.89 -17.91
CA MET A 39 -12.22 13.92 -17.70
C MET A 39 -11.68 15.36 -17.70
N ARG A 40 -10.36 15.55 -17.87
CA ARG A 40 -9.66 16.85 -17.79
C ARG A 40 -9.91 17.59 -16.46
N GLU A 41 -10.10 16.85 -15.37
CA GLU A 41 -10.27 17.44 -14.04
C GLU A 41 -8.93 17.90 -13.45
N ILE A 42 -8.96 18.99 -12.69
CA ILE A 42 -7.81 19.41 -11.88
C ILE A 42 -7.60 18.40 -10.74
N ILE A 43 -6.37 17.95 -10.57
CA ILE A 43 -6.01 16.95 -9.58
C ILE A 43 -5.23 17.59 -8.44
N ASN A 44 -5.78 17.54 -7.22
CA ASN A 44 -5.03 17.82 -6.01
C ASN A 44 -4.13 16.62 -5.67
N MET A 45 -2.89 16.65 -6.14
CA MET A 45 -1.94 15.56 -5.92
C MET A 45 -1.60 15.34 -4.45
N SER A 46 -1.56 16.40 -3.63
CA SER A 46 -1.29 16.29 -2.19
C SER A 46 -2.36 15.45 -1.50
N GLU A 47 -3.63 15.72 -1.77
CA GLU A 47 -4.74 14.95 -1.22
C GLU A 47 -4.70 13.48 -1.68
N LYS A 48 -4.43 13.24 -2.97
CA LYS A 48 -4.38 11.87 -3.52
C LYS A 48 -3.23 11.06 -2.96
N LEU A 49 -2.05 11.67 -2.80
CA LEU A 49 -0.89 11.00 -2.21
C LEU A 49 -1.10 10.71 -0.72
N HIS A 50 -1.67 11.65 0.05
CA HIS A 50 -2.02 11.39 1.45
C HIS A 50 -3.01 10.23 1.60
N LYS A 51 -4.06 10.20 0.78
CA LYS A 51 -5.04 9.08 0.79
C LYS A 51 -4.38 7.75 0.43
N ALA A 52 -3.60 7.71 -0.65
CA ALA A 52 -2.92 6.48 -1.07
C ALA A 52 -1.92 5.99 -0.02
N SER A 53 -1.15 6.89 0.60
CA SER A 53 -0.22 6.55 1.68
C SER A 53 -0.95 5.98 2.90
N ASN A 54 -2.04 6.63 3.33
CA ASN A 54 -2.83 6.17 4.48
C ASN A 54 -3.45 4.80 4.21
N ASN A 55 -4.04 4.59 3.04
CA ASN A 55 -4.61 3.31 2.65
C ASN A 55 -3.53 2.22 2.63
N GLY A 56 -2.36 2.49 2.03
CA GLY A 56 -1.24 1.55 2.02
C GLY A 56 -0.81 1.13 3.42
N ILE A 57 -0.65 2.09 4.34
CA ILE A 57 -0.29 1.78 5.74
C ILE A 57 -1.38 0.95 6.42
N ILE A 58 -2.66 1.34 6.27
CA ILE A 58 -3.79 0.64 6.87
C ILE A 58 -3.88 -0.79 6.34
N SER A 59 -3.83 -0.99 5.02
CA SER A 59 -3.90 -2.31 4.40
C SER A 59 -2.77 -3.22 4.86
N MET A 60 -1.53 -2.71 4.93
CA MET A 60 -0.39 -3.47 5.44
C MET A 60 -0.54 -3.84 6.92
N VAL A 61 -0.98 -2.91 7.77
CA VAL A 61 -1.17 -3.16 9.21
C VAL A 61 -2.31 -4.14 9.46
N THR A 62 -3.43 -4.01 8.74
CA THR A 62 -4.57 -4.93 8.85
C THR A 62 -4.16 -6.34 8.45
N TRP A 63 -3.46 -6.50 7.32
CA TRP A 63 -2.96 -7.79 6.86
C TRP A 63 -2.01 -8.45 7.88
N MET A 64 -1.11 -7.66 8.49
CA MET A 64 -0.23 -8.17 9.56
C MET A 64 -1.02 -8.64 10.79
N ARG A 65 -2.08 -7.90 11.18
CA ARG A 65 -2.91 -8.23 12.33
C ARG A 65 -3.71 -9.51 12.13
N GLU A 66 -4.09 -9.82 10.90
CA GLU A 66 -4.87 -11.01 10.55
C GLU A 66 -3.99 -12.27 10.43
N GLY A 67 -2.67 -12.15 10.65
CA GLY A 67 -1.74 -13.28 10.56
C GLY A 67 -1.44 -13.68 9.11
N GLY A 68 -1.52 -12.72 8.19
CA GLY A 68 -1.49 -12.96 6.76
C GLY A 68 -0.40 -13.93 6.31
N SER A 69 -0.81 -14.89 5.48
CA SER A 69 0.08 -15.87 4.87
C SER A 69 0.66 -15.36 3.56
N VAL A 70 1.88 -15.76 3.22
CA VAL A 70 2.56 -15.43 1.95
C VAL A 70 1.72 -15.79 0.72
N ASN A 71 0.88 -16.83 0.83
CA ASN A 71 0.00 -17.26 -0.25
C ASN A 71 -1.18 -16.30 -0.47
N GLU A 72 -1.70 -15.67 0.60
CA GLU A 72 -2.81 -14.71 0.51
C GLU A 72 -2.34 -13.37 -0.06
N ALA A 73 -1.11 -12.95 0.28
CA ALA A 73 -0.52 -11.76 -0.29
C ALA A 73 -0.29 -11.89 -1.81
N ARG A 74 -0.01 -13.10 -2.33
CA ARG A 74 0.18 -13.33 -3.78
C ARG A 74 -1.12 -13.43 -4.58
N SER A 75 -2.25 -13.66 -3.91
CA SER A 75 -3.57 -13.77 -4.55
C SER A 75 -4.34 -12.46 -4.65
N LEU A 76 -3.82 -11.38 -4.05
CA LEU A 76 -4.24 -9.99 -4.24
C LEU A 76 -3.49 -9.38 -5.43
#